data_AF-A0A523UNS4-F1
#
_entry.id   AF-A0A523UNS4-F1
#
_cell.length_a   1.000
_cell.length_b   1.000
_cell.length_c   1.000
_cell.angle_alpha   90.00
_cell.angle_beta   90.00
_cell.angle_gamma   90.00
#
_symmetry.space_group_name_H-M   'P 1'
#
loop_
_entity.id
_entity.type
_entity.pdbx_description
1 polymer ?
#
loop_
_entity_poly.entity_id
_entity_poly.type
_entity_poly.pdbx_seq_one_letter_code
_entity_poly.pdbx_strand_id
1 'polypeptide(L)'
;TGVLHGTKSYVLQDDAGQIRETHSISAGLDYPGVGPEHSYYKAIGRATYVAVDDEEALEAFQLLCRTEGISPALEPAHALSYATRLASSLDRERIIVINLSGRGDKDMDIVTKALGVKL
;
A
#
# COMPACT_ATOMS: atom_id res chain seq x y z
N THR A 1 13.46 12.27 9.50
CA THR A 1 13.53 12.76 8.10
C THR A 1 14.97 12.75 7.64
N GLY A 2 15.21 12.55 6.36
CA GLY A 2 16.56 12.53 5.75
C GLY A 2 16.54 13.11 4.34
N VAL A 3 17.67 13.08 3.65
CA VAL A 3 17.78 13.47 2.23
C VAL A 3 18.04 12.22 1.41
N LEU A 4 17.13 11.91 0.48
CA LEU A 4 17.26 10.78 -0.44
C LEU A 4 16.72 11.20 -1.80
N HIS A 5 17.42 10.78 -2.87
CA HIS A 5 17.04 11.06 -4.26
C HIS A 5 16.67 12.53 -4.54
N GLY A 6 17.47 13.46 -4.01
CA GLY A 6 17.34 14.89 -4.29
C GLY A 6 16.26 15.63 -3.49
N THR A 7 15.60 15.00 -2.52
CA THR A 7 14.56 15.63 -1.70
C THR A 7 14.76 15.37 -0.20
N LYS A 8 14.31 16.31 0.65
CA LYS A 8 14.26 16.12 2.11
C LYS A 8 12.86 15.67 2.52
N SER A 9 12.73 14.44 3.03
CA SER A 9 11.44 13.82 3.36
C SER A 9 11.57 12.78 4.49
N TYR A 10 10.48 12.09 4.82
CA TYR A 10 10.59 10.86 5.63
C TYR A 10 11.28 9.76 4.82
N VAL A 11 12.25 9.11 5.44
CA VAL A 11 13.03 8.00 4.87
C VAL A 11 13.31 6.97 5.95
N LEU A 12 13.41 5.71 5.55
CA LEU A 12 13.85 4.61 6.40
C LEU A 12 15.38 4.58 6.41
N GLN A 13 15.97 4.90 7.56
CA GLN A 13 17.41 4.98 7.74
C GLN A 13 17.79 4.50 9.15
N ASP A 14 19.05 4.11 9.33
CA ASP A 14 19.62 3.78 10.64
C ASP A 14 20.07 5.04 11.42
N ASP A 15 20.63 4.83 12.60
CA ASP A 15 21.09 5.92 13.49
C ASP A 15 22.29 6.69 12.92
N ALA A 16 23.04 6.09 11.98
CA ALA A 16 24.13 6.74 11.26
C ALA A 16 23.66 7.46 9.98
N GLY A 17 22.36 7.42 9.67
CA GLY A 17 21.77 8.02 8.48
C GLY A 17 21.94 7.19 7.21
N GLN A 18 22.35 5.92 7.30
CA GLN A 18 22.39 5.02 6.15
C GLN A 18 20.97 4.54 5.82
N ILE A 19 20.63 4.51 4.52
CA ILE A 19 19.32 4.06 4.07
C ILE A 19 19.19 2.56 4.31
N ARG A 20 18.08 2.14 4.94
CA ARG A 20 17.80 0.73 5.16
C ARG A 20 17.06 0.14 3.96
N GLU A 21 17.28 -1.16 3.75
CA GLU A 21 16.50 -1.94 2.80
C GLU A 21 15.03 -2.05 3.24
N THR A 22 14.15 -2.18 2.25
CA THR A 22 12.71 -2.39 2.43
C THR A 22 12.31 -3.77 1.93
N HIS A 23 11.10 -4.17 2.28
CA HIS A 23 10.46 -5.35 1.73
C HIS A 23 8.96 -5.09 1.64
N SER A 24 8.37 -5.42 0.51
CA SER A 24 6.93 -5.56 0.32
C SER A 24 6.67 -6.59 -0.77
N ILE A 25 5.59 -7.36 -0.65
CA ILE A 25 5.12 -8.21 -1.75
C ILE A 25 4.78 -7.39 -3.01
N SER A 26 4.47 -6.11 -2.84
CA SER A 26 4.20 -5.18 -3.92
C SER A 26 5.46 -4.39 -4.29
N ALA A 27 6.04 -4.72 -5.44
CA ALA A 27 7.24 -4.06 -5.94
C ALA A 27 7.08 -2.52 -6.06
N GLY A 28 5.88 -2.02 -6.36
CA GLY A 28 5.62 -0.57 -6.46
C GLY A 28 5.62 0.17 -5.11
N LEU A 29 5.54 -0.54 -3.98
CA LEU A 29 5.58 0.03 -2.64
C LEU A 29 6.89 -0.26 -1.90
N ASP A 30 7.77 -1.08 -2.48
CA ASP A 30 9.07 -1.44 -1.92
C ASP A 30 10.09 -0.29 -2.10
N TYR A 31 9.88 0.79 -1.34
CA TYR A 31 10.70 2.00 -1.43
C TYR A 31 10.97 2.60 -0.04
N PRO A 32 12.24 2.92 0.31
CA PRO A 32 12.59 3.42 1.65
C PRO A 32 12.24 4.89 1.88
N GLY A 33 11.73 5.60 0.88
CA GLY A 33 11.41 7.03 0.98
C GLY A 33 9.94 7.34 0.75
N VAL A 34 9.61 8.63 0.79
CA VAL A 34 8.30 9.13 0.35
C VAL A 34 8.45 10.54 -0.22
N GLY A 35 7.53 10.94 -1.09
CA GLY A 35 7.50 12.30 -1.63
C GLY A 35 7.43 13.37 -0.52
N PRO A 36 8.10 14.54 -0.71
CA PRO A 36 8.15 15.58 0.31
C PRO A 36 6.77 16.18 0.62
N GLU A 37 5.86 16.22 -0.35
CA GLU A 37 4.50 16.72 -0.14
C GLU A 37 3.70 15.85 0.85
N HIS A 38 3.84 14.52 0.77
CA HIS A 38 3.23 13.63 1.75
C HIS A 38 3.85 13.79 3.15
N SER A 39 5.16 14.06 3.21
CA SER A 39 5.83 14.36 4.48
C SER A 39 5.25 15.62 5.12
N TYR A 40 4.97 16.64 4.30
CA TYR A 40 4.33 17.88 4.73
C TYR A 40 2.88 17.64 5.21
N TYR A 41 2.04 16.94 4.43
CA TYR A 41 0.66 16.66 4.84
C TYR A 41 0.56 15.84 6.12
N LYS A 42 1.48 14.91 6.36
CA LYS A 42 1.60 14.22 7.65
C LYS A 42 1.92 15.20 8.77
N ALA A 43 2.92 16.06 8.58
CA ALA A 43 3.41 16.96 9.62
C ALA A 43 2.35 17.97 10.08
N ILE A 44 1.48 18.44 9.17
CA ILE A 44 0.40 19.37 9.50
C ILE A 44 -0.91 18.68 9.90
N GLY A 45 -0.94 17.34 9.96
CA GLY A 45 -2.15 16.57 10.29
C GLY A 45 -3.23 16.56 9.20
N ARG A 46 -2.91 16.94 7.96
CA ARG A 46 -3.85 16.99 6.84
C ARG A 46 -4.15 15.61 6.24
N ALA A 47 -3.17 14.71 6.29
CA ALA A 47 -3.29 13.33 5.82
C ALA A 47 -2.79 12.35 6.90
N THR A 48 -3.49 11.22 7.01
CA THR A 48 -3.09 10.10 7.88
C THR A 48 -2.50 9.00 7.02
N TYR A 49 -1.38 8.45 7.48
CA TYR A 49 -0.65 7.38 6.79
C TYR A 49 -0.68 6.15 7.68
N VAL A 50 -0.99 5.01 7.08
CA VAL A 50 -1.19 3.74 7.77
C VAL A 50 -0.36 2.67 7.07
N ALA A 51 -0.06 1.60 7.80
CA ALA A 51 0.58 0.41 7.25
C ALA A 51 -0.48 -0.66 6.98
N VAL A 52 -0.20 -1.50 5.99
CA VAL A 52 -0.94 -2.70 5.63
C VAL A 52 0.11 -3.74 5.28
N ASP A 53 -0.02 -4.93 5.83
CA ASP A 53 0.95 -6.01 5.68
C ASP A 53 0.64 -6.86 4.43
N ASP A 54 1.61 -7.66 3.99
CA ASP A 54 1.50 -8.44 2.74
C ASP A 54 0.29 -9.40 2.74
N GLU A 55 0.01 -10.05 3.87
CA GLU A 55 -1.14 -10.96 4.03
C GLU A 55 -2.47 -10.21 3.88
N GLU A 56 -2.59 -9.04 4.52
CA GLU A 56 -3.78 -8.19 4.44
C GLU A 56 -4.02 -7.69 3.00
N ALA A 57 -2.96 -7.36 2.27
CA ALA A 57 -3.06 -6.96 0.87
C ALA A 57 -3.50 -8.13 -0.03
N LEU A 58 -2.99 -9.35 0.21
CA LEU A 58 -3.40 -10.56 -0.51
C LEU A 58 -4.87 -10.93 -0.25
N GLU A 59 -5.35 -10.77 0.97
CA GLU A 59 -6.75 -10.98 1.31
C GLU A 59 -7.66 -9.99 0.57
N ALA A 60 -7.28 -8.71 0.55
CA ALA A 60 -8.03 -7.67 -0.14
C ALA A 60 -8.02 -7.85 -1.67
N PHE A 61 -6.88 -8.26 -2.25
CA PHE A 61 -6.79 -8.65 -3.65
C PHE A 61 -7.84 -9.73 -3.98
N GLN A 62 -7.86 -10.81 -3.19
CA GLN A 62 -8.79 -11.91 -3.42
C GLN A 62 -10.25 -11.51 -3.19
N LEU A 63 -10.51 -10.63 -2.22
CA LEU A 63 -11.85 -10.09 -1.97
C LEU A 63 -12.39 -9.39 -3.21
N LEU A 64 -11.63 -8.43 -3.78
CA LEU A 64 -12.07 -7.67 -4.96
C LEU A 64 -12.30 -8.57 -6.17
N CYS A 65 -11.41 -9.54 -6.38
CA CYS A 65 -11.55 -10.54 -7.44
C CYS A 65 -12.85 -11.34 -7.30
N ARG A 66 -13.19 -11.77 -6.07
CA ARG A 66 -14.36 -12.62 -5.82
C ARG A 66 -15.69 -11.86 -5.82
N THR A 67 -15.70 -10.62 -5.34
CA THR A 67 -16.96 -9.86 -5.18
C THR A 67 -17.27 -9.01 -6.41
N GLU A 68 -16.26 -8.39 -7.02
CA GLU A 68 -16.44 -7.43 -8.11
C GLU A 68 -15.92 -7.93 -9.46
N GLY A 69 -15.19 -9.05 -9.50
CA GLY A 69 -14.56 -9.55 -10.72
C GLY A 69 -13.43 -8.66 -11.24
N ILE A 70 -12.85 -7.82 -10.38
CA ILE A 70 -11.76 -6.91 -10.72
C ILE A 70 -10.48 -7.46 -10.11
N SER A 71 -9.44 -7.63 -10.93
CA SER A 71 -8.08 -8.01 -10.48
C SER A 71 -7.23 -6.74 -10.27
N PRO A 72 -7.04 -6.27 -9.02
CA PRO A 72 -6.26 -5.08 -8.74
C PRO A 72 -4.76 -5.41 -8.75
N ALA A 73 -3.91 -4.41 -9.03
CA ALA A 73 -2.50 -4.56 -8.69
C ALA A 73 -2.31 -4.73 -7.17
N LEU A 74 -1.18 -5.28 -6.73
CA LEU A 74 -0.91 -5.44 -5.29
C LEU A 74 -0.78 -4.08 -4.59
N GLU A 75 -0.35 -3.03 -5.28
CA GLU A 75 -0.25 -1.67 -4.74
C GLU A 75 -1.63 -1.15 -4.24
N PRO A 76 -2.70 -1.08 -5.07
CA PRO A 76 -4.02 -0.65 -4.61
C PRO A 76 -4.74 -1.69 -3.74
N ALA A 77 -4.30 -2.96 -3.72
CA ALA A 77 -4.83 -3.95 -2.77
C ALA A 77 -4.53 -3.56 -1.31
N HIS A 78 -3.41 -2.89 -1.04
CA HIS A 78 -3.11 -2.31 0.28
C HIS A 78 -4.14 -1.24 0.66
N ALA A 79 -4.47 -0.34 -0.27
CA ALA A 79 -5.48 0.69 -0.04
C ALA A 79 -6.87 0.08 0.20
N LEU A 80 -7.22 -0.98 -0.54
CA LEU A 80 -8.48 -1.68 -0.37
C LEU A 80 -8.58 -2.37 1.01
N SER A 81 -7.51 -3.04 1.45
CA SER A 81 -7.45 -3.65 2.78
C SER A 81 -7.69 -2.64 3.90
N TYR A 82 -7.02 -1.50 3.84
CA TYR A 82 -7.27 -0.45 4.82
C TYR A 82 -8.70 0.09 4.73
N ALA A 83 -9.23 0.27 3.52
CA ALA A 83 -10.56 0.83 3.32
C ALA A 83 -11.67 -0.08 3.88
N THR A 84 -11.55 -1.41 3.75
CA THR A 84 -12.54 -2.35 4.32
C THR A 84 -12.53 -2.31 5.85
N ARG A 85 -11.35 -2.24 6.46
CA ARG A 85 -11.20 -2.05 7.92
C ARG A 85 -11.71 -0.69 8.38
N LEU A 86 -11.47 0.37 7.62
CA LEU A 86 -11.99 1.70 7.93
C LEU A 86 -13.51 1.73 7.82
N ALA A 87 -14.08 1.16 6.76
CA ALA A 87 -15.53 1.12 6.52
C ALA A 87 -16.30 0.44 7.66
N SER A 88 -15.74 -0.62 8.26
CA SER A 88 -16.38 -1.32 9.38
C SER A 88 -16.49 -0.47 10.66
N SER A 89 -15.68 0.58 10.78
CA SER A 89 -15.70 1.53 11.89
C SER A 89 -16.57 2.77 11.64
N LEU A 90 -17.08 2.93 10.43
CA LEU A 90 -17.83 4.11 9.99
C LEU A 90 -19.33 3.84 9.89
N ASP A 91 -20.12 4.91 9.99
CA ASP A 91 -21.56 4.85 9.70
C ASP A 91 -21.81 4.43 8.25
N ARG A 92 -22.91 3.70 8.02
CA ARG A 92 -23.27 3.15 6.69
C ARG A 92 -23.46 4.19 5.59
N GLU A 93 -23.67 5.45 5.95
CA GLU A 93 -23.89 6.56 5.02
C GLU A 93 -22.59 7.22 4.55
N ARG A 94 -21.44 6.83 5.12
CA ARG A 94 -20.14 7.39 4.76
C ARG A 94 -19.70 6.82 3.41
N ILE A 95 -19.25 7.71 2.54
CA ILE A 95 -18.73 7.35 1.21
C ILE A 95 -17.20 7.34 1.27
N ILE A 96 -16.61 6.23 0.83
CA ILE A 96 -15.15 6.07 0.69
C ILE A 96 -14.84 5.99 -0.80
N VAL A 97 -13.85 6.77 -1.24
CA VAL A 97 -13.30 6.68 -2.59
C VAL A 97 -11.90 6.08 -2.50
N ILE A 98 -11.69 5.02 -3.25
CA ILE A 98 -10.41 4.30 -3.32
C ILE A 98 -9.81 4.51 -4.71
N ASN A 99 -8.55 4.90 -4.76
CA ASN A 99 -7.82 4.95 -6.02
C ASN A 99 -7.29 3.55 -6.39
N LEU A 100 -7.92 2.88 -7.35
CA LEU A 100 -7.39 1.65 -7.95
C LEU A 100 -6.29 2.02 -8.96
N SER A 101 -5.09 2.25 -8.45
CA SER A 101 -3.96 2.82 -9.20
C SER A 101 -3.43 1.93 -10.34
N GLY A 102 -3.81 0.65 -10.41
CA GLY A 102 -3.37 -0.26 -11.46
C GLY A 102 -4.09 -1.60 -11.45
N ARG A 103 -3.90 -2.35 -12.55
CA ARG A 103 -4.45 -3.69 -12.79
C ARG A 103 -3.46 -4.80 -12.38
N GLY A 104 -4.00 -5.94 -11.94
CA GLY A 104 -3.25 -7.05 -11.35
C GLY A 104 -2.53 -7.99 -12.31
N ASP A 105 -2.66 -7.79 -13.63
CA ASP A 105 -2.07 -8.70 -14.63
C ASP A 105 -0.57 -8.93 -14.41
N LYS A 106 0.17 -7.89 -14.01
CA LYS A 106 1.62 -7.96 -13.75
C LYS A 106 1.98 -8.75 -12.47
N ASP A 107 1.04 -8.89 -11.55
CA ASP A 107 1.27 -9.44 -10.21
C ASP A 107 0.80 -10.90 -10.08
N MET A 108 0.21 -11.48 -11.14
CA MET A 108 -0.41 -12.81 -11.08
C MET A 108 0.58 -13.92 -10.68
N ASP A 109 1.82 -13.88 -11.15
CA ASP A 109 2.84 -14.86 -10.75
C ASP A 109 3.18 -14.77 -9.26
N ILE A 110 3.26 -13.53 -8.73
CA ILE A 110 3.53 -13.26 -7.32
C ILE A 110 2.37 -13.78 -6.47
N VAL A 111 1.15 -13.41 -6.83
CA VAL A 111 -0.08 -13.81 -6.12
C VAL A 111 -0.25 -15.33 -6.13
N THR A 112 -0.11 -15.96 -7.30
CA THR A 112 -0.26 -17.41 -7.46
C THR A 112 0.73 -18.17 -6.58
N LYS A 113 1.99 -17.72 -6.57
CA LYS A 113 3.04 -18.28 -5.72
C LYS A 113 2.75 -18.06 -4.23
N ALA A 114 2.34 -16.86 -3.83
CA ALA A 114 2.05 -16.52 -2.44
C ALA A 114 0.84 -17.30 -1.89
N LEU A 115 -0.19 -17.52 -2.72
CA LEU A 115 -1.40 -18.25 -2.34
C LEU A 115 -1.28 -19.77 -2.51
N GLY A 116 -0.17 -20.27 -3.05
CA GLY A 116 0.03 -21.70 -3.30
C GLY A 116 -0.94 -22.29 -4.34
N VAL A 117 -1.46 -21.46 -5.24
CA VAL A 117 -2.36 -21.89 -6.31
C VAL A 117 -1.51 -22.38 -7.49
N LYS A 118 -1.95 -23.43 -8.18
CA LYS A 118 -1.42 -23.79 -9.50
C LYS A 118 -2.40 -23.30 -10.55
N LEU A 119 -1.95 -22.43 -11.44
CA LEU A 119 -2.69 -22.06 -12.65
C LEU A 119 -2.73 -23.23 -13.63
#